data_AF-A0A085ZKR5-F1
#
_entry.id   AF-A0A085ZKR5-F1
#
_cell.length_a   1.000
_cell.length_b   1.000
_cell.length_c   1.000
_cell.angle_alpha   90.00
_cell.angle_beta   90.00
_cell.angle_gamma   90.00
#
_symmetry.space_group_name_H-M   'P 1'
#
loop_
_entity.id
_entity.type
_entity.pdbx_description
1 polymer ?
#
loop_
_entity_poly.entity_id
_entity_poly.type
_entity_poly.pdbx_seq_one_letter_code
_entity_poly.pdbx_strand_id
1 'polypeptide(L)'
;MISKQKRKRIFYVPGMISLVLIPLFCFYHFYKVDAFKVNAGINLHLPNKESFFEYKIPSLRKYKVFNFNENEISEKKKLQDMQLYLRKLANNKDTINGIKIHFGLKTNYDVFIRTIDILDEENAPDWTINENDIYILGSTNTYKKVKDTIQYDTMNCGTLEIMRRQAYWEQKEKIEEEKHNFQLSFFKQKWILISFGYFGLVLLNIFVLVKFNRSK
;
A
#
# COMPACT_ATOMS: atom_id res chain seq x y z
N MET A 1 -14.09 -67.93 -7.03
CA MET A 1 -14.41 -66.97 -5.94
C MET A 1 -13.10 -66.53 -5.30
N ILE A 2 -12.67 -65.28 -5.50
CA ILE A 2 -11.42 -64.76 -4.89
C ILE A 2 -11.81 -63.94 -3.66
N SER A 3 -11.45 -64.42 -2.47
CA SER A 3 -11.69 -63.71 -1.21
C SER A 3 -10.82 -62.45 -1.12
N LYS A 4 -11.43 -61.27 -1.03
CA LYS A 4 -10.72 -60.00 -0.78
C LYS A 4 -10.04 -60.03 0.59
N GLN A 5 -8.71 -60.10 0.61
CA GLN A 5 -7.90 -59.97 1.82
C GLN A 5 -8.02 -58.53 2.36
N LYS A 6 -8.59 -58.35 3.56
CA LYS A 6 -8.73 -57.04 4.22
C LYS A 6 -7.34 -56.49 4.56
N ARG A 7 -6.92 -55.39 3.93
CA ARG A 7 -5.69 -54.67 4.28
C ARG A 7 -5.83 -54.08 5.70
N LYS A 8 -4.83 -54.30 6.56
CA LYS A 8 -4.76 -53.67 7.89
C LYS A 8 -4.55 -52.15 7.73
N ARG A 9 -5.39 -51.34 8.38
CA ARG A 9 -5.26 -49.88 8.40
C ARG A 9 -4.03 -49.51 9.24
N ILE A 10 -3.05 -48.87 8.62
CA ILE A 10 -1.85 -48.38 9.31
C ILE A 10 -2.24 -47.06 9.96
N PHE A 11 -2.33 -47.04 11.29
CA PHE A 11 -2.72 -45.86 12.05
C PHE A 11 -1.44 -45.16 12.52
N TYR A 12 -1.04 -44.10 11.80
CA TYR A 12 0.20 -43.38 12.07
C TYR A 12 -0.04 -42.27 13.10
N VAL A 13 -0.10 -42.66 14.37
CA VAL A 13 -0.31 -41.79 15.53
C VAL A 13 0.64 -40.58 15.56
N PRO A 14 1.96 -40.72 15.24
CA PRO A 14 2.87 -39.56 15.22
C PRO A 14 2.46 -38.51 14.20
N GLY A 15 1.95 -38.92 13.03
CA GLY A 15 1.47 -38.00 12.00
C GLY A 15 0.24 -37.21 12.42
N MET A 16 -0.65 -37.81 13.21
CA MET A 16 -1.83 -37.10 13.73
C MET A 16 -1.46 -36.04 14.77
N ILE A 17 -0.46 -36.32 15.61
CA ILE A 17 0.07 -35.35 16.56
C ILE A 17 0.73 -34.18 15.81
N SER A 18 1.55 -34.48 14.80
CA SER A 18 2.18 -33.45 13.96
C SER A 18 1.16 -32.58 13.22
N LEU A 19 0.06 -33.16 12.75
CA LEU A 19 -1.01 -32.43 12.05
C LEU A 19 -1.69 -31.38 12.94
N VAL A 20 -1.73 -31.62 14.25
CA VAL A 20 -2.29 -30.69 15.24
C VAL A 20 -1.24 -29.67 15.70
N LEU A 21 -0.01 -30.10 15.99
CA LEU A 21 1.01 -29.24 16.57
C LEU A 21 1.65 -28.28 15.57
N ILE A 22 1.88 -28.70 14.32
CA ILE A 22 2.56 -27.87 13.32
C ILE A 22 1.80 -26.55 13.06
N PRO A 23 0.48 -26.54 12.80
CA PRO A 23 -0.26 -25.29 12.63
C PRO A 23 -0.20 -24.38 13.86
N LEU A 24 -0.30 -24.96 15.07
CA LEU A 24 -0.23 -24.22 16.33
C LEU A 24 1.12 -23.51 16.50
N PHE A 25 2.23 -24.22 16.23
CA PHE A 25 3.57 -23.62 16.27
C PHE A 25 3.75 -22.55 15.20
N CYS A 26 3.21 -22.74 13.98
CA CYS A 26 3.22 -21.72 12.94
C CYS A 26 2.48 -20.45 13.38
N PHE A 27 1.27 -20.57 13.94
CA PHE A 27 0.53 -19.41 14.44
C PHE A 27 1.25 -18.70 15.58
N TYR A 28 1.82 -19.45 16.53
CA TYR A 28 2.63 -18.89 17.60
C TYR A 28 3.84 -18.11 17.07
N HIS A 29 4.55 -18.69 16.10
CA HIS A 29 5.69 -18.03 15.46
C HIS A 29 5.25 -16.77 14.71
N PHE A 30 4.20 -16.83 13.87
CA PHE A 30 3.68 -15.69 13.12
C PHE A 30 3.21 -14.55 14.02
N TYR A 31 2.64 -14.87 15.17
CA TYR A 31 2.29 -13.87 16.19
C TYR A 31 3.54 -13.20 16.77
N LYS A 32 4.58 -13.99 17.10
CA LYS A 32 5.83 -13.45 17.67
C LYS A 32 6.60 -12.55 16.69
N VAL A 33 6.59 -12.90 15.40
CA VAL A 33 7.31 -12.13 14.37
C VAL A 33 6.46 -11.02 13.73
N ASP A 34 5.27 -10.75 14.28
CA ASP A 34 4.36 -9.73 13.76
C ASP A 34 4.09 -9.87 12.25
N ALA A 35 3.99 -11.11 11.76
CA ALA A 35 3.92 -11.41 10.32
C ALA A 35 2.71 -10.77 9.59
N PHE A 36 1.72 -10.30 10.35
CA PHE A 36 0.50 -9.67 9.84
C PHE A 36 0.41 -8.17 10.15
N LYS A 37 1.50 -7.53 10.59
CA LYS A 37 1.52 -6.06 10.70
C LYS A 37 1.43 -5.44 9.31
N VAL A 38 0.34 -4.74 9.06
CA VAL A 38 0.18 -3.91 7.86
C VAL A 38 1.05 -2.68 8.05
N ASN A 39 2.21 -2.66 7.41
CA ASN A 39 3.02 -1.46 7.32
C ASN A 39 2.41 -0.56 6.25
N ALA A 40 1.65 0.44 6.68
CA ALA A 40 1.22 1.51 5.77
C ALA A 40 2.42 2.44 5.54
N GLY A 41 2.83 2.58 4.28
CA GLY A 41 3.87 3.51 3.85
C GLY A 41 3.28 4.53 2.89
N ILE A 42 3.76 5.77 2.95
CA ILE A 42 3.46 6.79 1.94
C ILE A 42 4.71 6.93 1.08
N ASN A 43 4.57 6.70 -0.22
CA ASN A 43 5.66 6.94 -1.17
C ASN A 43 5.85 8.44 -1.35
N LEU A 44 6.83 9.01 -0.65
CA LEU A 44 7.26 10.39 -0.84
C LEU A 44 8.39 10.42 -1.88
N HIS A 45 8.12 10.99 -3.05
CA HIS A 45 9.17 11.17 -4.05
C HIS A 45 10.03 12.39 -3.68
N LEU A 46 11.13 12.14 -2.98
CA LEU A 46 12.13 13.16 -2.65
C LEU A 46 13.18 13.20 -3.77
N PRO A 47 13.24 14.27 -4.58
CA PRO A 47 14.30 14.43 -5.56
C PRO A 47 15.64 14.60 -4.85
N ASN A 48 16.72 14.17 -5.50
CA ASN A 48 18.06 14.52 -5.05
C ASN A 48 18.19 16.07 -5.04
N LYS A 49 18.79 16.65 -3.99
CA LYS A 49 18.94 18.11 -3.84
C LYS A 49 19.54 18.75 -5.09
N GLU A 50 20.52 18.09 -5.71
CA GLU A 50 21.17 18.57 -6.94
C GLU A 50 20.16 18.76 -8.08
N SER A 51 19.31 17.75 -8.32
CA SER A 51 18.29 17.79 -9.37
C SER A 51 17.23 18.87 -9.14
N PHE A 52 16.87 19.15 -7.88
CA PHE A 52 15.90 20.20 -7.54
C PHE A 52 16.37 21.60 -7.97
N PHE A 53 17.66 21.89 -7.77
CA PHE A 53 18.26 23.15 -8.21
C PHE A 53 18.56 23.18 -9.70
N GLU A 54 18.97 22.06 -10.30
CA GLU A 54 19.20 21.92 -11.73
C GLU A 54 17.95 22.28 -12.55
N TYR A 55 16.79 21.74 -12.16
CA TYR A 55 15.50 22.06 -12.79
C TYR A 55 14.92 23.42 -12.38
N LYS A 56 15.62 24.20 -11.55
CA LYS A 56 15.23 25.54 -11.10
C LYS A 56 13.82 25.60 -10.53
N ILE A 57 13.39 24.53 -9.85
CA ILE A 57 12.04 24.38 -9.29
C ILE A 57 11.60 25.62 -8.49
N PRO A 58 12.44 26.23 -7.62
CA PRO A 58 12.06 27.43 -6.87
C PRO A 58 11.64 28.65 -7.71
N SER A 59 12.11 28.74 -8.95
CA SER A 59 11.83 29.86 -9.88
C SER A 59 10.93 29.47 -11.06
N LEU A 60 10.54 28.20 -11.15
CA LEU A 60 9.83 27.64 -12.30
C LEU A 60 8.39 28.17 -12.45
N ARG A 61 7.80 28.62 -11.34
CA ARG A 61 6.43 29.13 -11.25
C ARG A 61 6.35 30.36 -10.35
N LYS A 62 5.26 31.10 -10.46
CA LYS A 62 4.89 32.12 -9.48
C LYS A 62 4.18 31.44 -8.31
N TYR A 63 4.93 31.17 -7.25
CA TYR A 63 4.42 30.43 -6.10
C TYR A 63 3.58 31.31 -5.18
N LYS A 64 2.34 30.88 -4.92
CA LYS A 64 1.60 31.33 -3.74
C LYS A 64 2.13 30.57 -2.52
N VAL A 65 2.60 31.30 -1.52
CA VAL A 65 3.24 30.72 -0.34
C VAL A 65 2.21 30.55 0.79
N PHE A 66 2.14 29.34 1.34
CA PHE A 66 1.37 29.01 2.54
C PHE A 66 2.34 28.63 3.66
N ASN A 67 2.48 29.51 4.65
CA ASN A 67 3.37 29.29 5.79
C ASN A 67 2.56 28.77 7.00
N PHE A 68 2.95 27.58 7.46
CA PHE A 68 2.47 26.97 8.70
C PHE A 68 3.53 27.16 9.78
N ASN A 69 3.14 27.73 10.93
CA ASN A 69 4.01 28.03 12.08
C ASN A 69 3.18 28.56 13.27
N GLU A 70 1.86 28.34 13.27
CA GLU A 70 0.90 29.05 14.11
C GLU A 70 0.03 28.05 14.90
N ASN A 71 -1.01 28.55 15.57
CA ASN A 71 -1.95 27.73 16.33
C ASN A 71 -2.88 26.93 15.41
N GLU A 72 -3.31 25.75 15.87
CA GLU A 72 -4.12 24.76 15.13
C GLU A 72 -5.34 25.33 14.39
N ILE A 73 -6.04 26.30 14.99
CA ILE A 73 -7.24 26.93 14.39
C ILE A 73 -6.88 27.74 13.13
N SER A 74 -5.79 28.51 13.16
CA SER A 74 -5.39 29.31 11.98
C SER A 74 -4.80 28.41 10.89
N GLU A 75 -4.13 27.33 11.28
CA GLU A 75 -3.60 26.33 10.36
C GLU A 75 -4.71 25.57 9.62
N LYS A 76 -5.80 25.20 10.30
CA LYS A 76 -6.96 24.57 9.66
C LYS A 76 -7.58 25.45 8.57
N LYS A 77 -7.72 26.76 8.81
CA LYS A 77 -8.23 27.69 7.80
C LYS A 77 -7.26 27.83 6.62
N LYS A 78 -5.95 27.92 6.88
CA LYS A 78 -4.92 27.95 5.83
C LYS A 78 -4.92 26.69 4.98
N LEU A 79 -5.12 25.51 5.57
CA LEU A 79 -5.27 24.24 4.84
C LEU A 79 -6.48 24.27 3.90
N GLN A 80 -7.63 24.78 4.36
CA GLN A 80 -8.82 24.94 3.50
C GLN A 80 -8.57 25.92 2.34
N ASP A 81 -7.95 27.07 2.63
CA ASP A 81 -7.61 28.06 1.61
C ASP A 81 -6.61 27.51 0.58
N MET A 82 -5.67 26.68 1.04
CA MET A 82 -4.72 25.96 0.20
C MET A 82 -5.42 24.91 -0.67
N GLN A 83 -6.30 24.10 -0.10
CA GLN A 83 -7.07 23.09 -0.84
C GLN A 83 -7.90 23.72 -1.96
N LEU A 84 -8.62 24.82 -1.66
CA LEU A 84 -9.39 25.55 -2.67
C LEU A 84 -8.50 26.12 -3.78
N TYR A 85 -7.31 26.61 -3.43
CA TYR A 85 -6.37 27.13 -4.41
C TYR A 85 -5.75 26.03 -5.28
N LEU A 86 -5.43 24.87 -4.69
CA LEU A 86 -4.96 23.68 -5.39
C LEU A 86 -6.01 23.18 -6.39
N ARG A 87 -7.26 23.06 -5.95
CA ARG A 87 -8.39 22.68 -6.82
C ARG A 87 -8.54 23.64 -8.00
N LYS A 88 -8.42 24.95 -7.76
CA LYS A 88 -8.45 25.97 -8.82
C LYS A 88 -7.27 25.82 -9.79
N LEU A 89 -6.07 25.58 -9.28
CA LEU A 89 -4.86 25.41 -10.06
C LEU A 89 -4.93 24.17 -10.97
N ALA A 90 -5.43 23.04 -10.43
CA ALA A 90 -5.66 21.81 -11.18
C ALA A 90 -6.76 21.98 -12.24
N ASN A 91 -7.93 22.52 -11.87
CA ASN A 91 -9.05 22.70 -12.79
C ASN A 91 -8.73 23.67 -13.94
N ASN A 92 -8.00 24.74 -13.65
CA ASN A 92 -7.63 25.74 -14.65
C ASN A 92 -6.41 25.34 -15.49
N LYS A 93 -5.74 24.22 -15.15
CA LYS A 93 -4.49 23.77 -15.79
C LYS A 93 -3.43 24.89 -15.83
N ASP A 94 -3.30 25.62 -14.73
CA ASP A 94 -2.46 26.80 -14.65
C ASP A 94 -0.97 26.41 -14.57
N THR A 95 -0.23 26.58 -15.65
CA THR A 95 1.20 26.27 -15.74
C THR A 95 2.10 27.45 -15.41
N ILE A 96 1.55 28.59 -15.00
CA ILE A 96 2.32 29.79 -14.64
C ILE A 96 2.45 29.91 -13.13
N ASN A 97 1.36 29.62 -12.41
CA ASN A 97 1.31 29.68 -10.97
C ASN A 97 1.62 28.33 -10.32
N GLY A 98 2.03 28.37 -9.06
CA GLY A 98 2.35 27.20 -8.25
C GLY A 98 1.99 27.43 -6.80
N ILE A 99 2.14 26.40 -5.99
CA ILE A 99 1.97 26.49 -4.54
C ILE A 99 3.29 26.13 -3.88
N LYS A 100 3.72 26.96 -2.93
CA LYS A 100 4.81 26.62 -2.01
C LYS A 100 4.22 26.53 -0.62
N ILE A 101 4.41 25.39 0.04
CA ILE A 101 4.01 25.17 1.43
C ILE A 101 5.27 25.14 2.26
N HIS A 102 5.33 25.94 3.32
CA HIS A 102 6.45 25.95 4.25
C HIS A 102 6.01 25.48 5.62
N PHE A 103 6.70 24.48 6.16
CA PHE A 103 6.51 23.97 7.51
C PHE A 103 7.56 24.58 8.45
N GLY A 104 7.14 25.56 9.25
CA GLY A 104 7.96 26.15 10.29
C GLY A 104 8.18 25.22 11.48
N LEU A 105 9.12 25.58 12.37
CA LEU A 105 9.51 24.76 13.53
C LEU A 105 8.38 24.44 14.50
N LYS A 106 7.33 25.27 14.56
CA LYS A 106 6.18 25.06 15.45
C LYS A 106 5.03 24.31 14.79
N THR A 107 5.19 23.89 13.53
CA THR A 107 4.12 23.21 12.80
C THR A 107 3.88 21.84 13.37
N ASN A 108 2.61 21.49 13.61
CA ASN A 108 2.25 20.15 14.04
C ASN A 108 2.43 19.16 12.87
N TYR A 109 2.97 17.97 13.16
CA TYR A 109 3.10 16.89 12.19
C TYR A 109 1.76 16.51 11.52
N ASP A 110 0.64 16.66 12.24
CA ASP A 110 -0.71 16.46 11.69
C ASP A 110 -0.99 17.36 10.48
N VAL A 111 -0.47 18.60 10.47
CA VAL A 111 -0.61 19.52 9.33
C VAL A 111 0.14 19.02 8.10
N PHE A 112 1.33 18.43 8.30
CA PHE A 112 2.08 17.80 7.22
C PHE A 112 1.30 16.63 6.61
N ILE A 113 0.80 15.72 7.45
CA ILE A 113 0.01 14.57 6.97
C ILE A 113 -1.26 15.03 6.24
N ARG A 114 -2.03 15.95 6.82
CA ARG A 114 -3.22 16.52 6.15
C ARG A 114 -2.88 17.19 4.83
N THR A 115 -1.70 17.80 4.72
CA THR A 115 -1.25 18.37 3.45
C THR A 115 -1.13 17.28 2.42
N ILE A 116 -0.45 16.17 2.73
CA ILE A 116 -0.30 15.03 1.82
C ILE A 116 -1.67 14.43 1.45
N ASP A 117 -2.57 14.27 2.42
CA ASP A 117 -3.93 13.78 2.16
C ASP A 117 -4.68 14.69 1.17
N ILE A 118 -4.55 16.02 1.32
CA ILE A 118 -5.16 16.99 0.39
C ILE A 118 -4.54 16.88 -1.01
N LEU A 119 -3.23 16.64 -1.12
CA LEU A 119 -2.58 16.46 -2.42
C LEU A 119 -3.14 15.24 -3.16
N ASP A 120 -3.38 14.15 -2.43
CA ASP A 120 -3.96 12.94 -3.00
C ASP A 120 -5.45 13.14 -3.34
N GLU A 121 -6.25 13.68 -2.41
CA GLU A 121 -7.69 13.93 -2.60
C GLU A 121 -7.97 14.84 -3.82
N GLU A 122 -7.17 15.90 -3.99
CA GLU A 122 -7.33 16.84 -5.10
C GLU A 122 -6.61 16.41 -6.39
N ASN A 123 -6.00 15.21 -6.41
CA ASN A 123 -5.18 14.73 -7.51
C ASN A 123 -4.15 15.78 -7.97
N ALA A 124 -3.33 16.25 -7.03
CA ALA A 124 -2.35 17.30 -7.30
C ALA A 124 -1.49 16.93 -8.52
N PRO A 125 -1.31 17.86 -9.48
CA PRO A 125 -0.72 17.56 -10.79
C PRO A 125 0.70 17.00 -10.70
N ASP A 126 1.64 17.79 -10.18
CA ASP A 126 3.00 17.37 -9.89
C ASP A 126 3.45 18.10 -8.63
N TRP A 127 4.12 17.41 -7.71
CA TRP A 127 4.63 18.03 -6.48
C TRP A 127 5.91 17.37 -6.00
N THR A 128 6.66 18.10 -5.18
CA THR A 128 7.94 17.65 -4.68
C THR A 128 8.26 18.25 -3.32
N ILE A 129 9.05 17.55 -2.52
CA ILE A 129 9.52 17.99 -1.21
C ILE A 129 10.97 18.43 -1.31
N ASN A 130 11.27 19.60 -0.77
CA ASN A 130 12.65 20.03 -0.53
C ASN A 130 12.75 20.58 0.89
N GLU A 131 13.48 19.86 1.75
CA GLU A 131 13.66 20.21 3.16
C GLU A 131 12.30 20.40 3.87
N ASN A 132 12.00 21.60 4.36
CA ASN A 132 10.77 21.92 5.06
C ASN A 132 9.69 22.50 4.14
N ASP A 133 9.88 22.40 2.82
CA ASP A 133 8.99 22.97 1.83
C ASP A 133 8.40 21.91 0.91
N ILE A 134 7.11 22.05 0.57
CA ILE A 134 6.47 21.34 -0.54
C ILE A 134 6.23 22.32 -1.67
N TYR A 135 6.64 21.94 -2.88
CA TYR A 135 6.41 22.68 -4.11
C TYR A 135 5.42 21.92 -4.98
N ILE A 136 4.33 22.58 -5.36
CA ILE A 136 3.30 22.03 -6.25
C ILE A 136 3.35 22.80 -7.56
N LEU A 137 3.54 22.06 -8.63
CA LEU A 137 3.68 22.56 -9.99
C LEU A 137 2.36 22.32 -10.72
N GLY A 138 1.72 23.39 -11.15
CA GLY A 138 0.61 23.25 -12.09
C GLY A 138 1.09 22.66 -13.41
N SER A 139 0.36 21.65 -13.87
CA SER A 139 0.61 20.91 -15.09
C SER A 139 -0.64 20.89 -15.96
N THR A 140 -0.44 20.87 -17.27
CA THR A 140 -1.53 20.60 -18.22
C THR A 140 -1.59 19.11 -18.46
N ASN A 141 -2.69 18.44 -18.10
CA ASN A 141 -2.96 17.02 -18.43
C ASN A 141 -2.95 16.71 -19.95
N THR A 142 -2.75 17.71 -20.80
CA THR A 142 -2.57 17.55 -22.24
C THR A 142 -1.08 17.52 -22.57
N TYR A 143 -0.53 16.32 -22.74
CA TYR A 143 0.65 16.15 -23.57
C TYR A 143 0.33 16.73 -24.95
N LYS A 144 1.13 17.68 -25.45
CA LYS A 144 1.04 18.05 -26.86
C LYS A 144 1.47 16.80 -27.64
N LYS A 145 0.53 16.12 -28.31
CA LYS A 145 0.88 15.19 -29.39
C LYS A 145 1.61 16.02 -30.45
N VAL A 146 2.95 15.99 -30.42
CA VAL A 146 3.75 16.47 -31.53
C VAL A 146 3.34 15.60 -32.72
N LYS A 147 2.95 16.24 -33.83
CA LYS A 147 2.54 15.53 -35.04
C LYS A 147 3.79 14.79 -35.54
N ASP A 148 3.76 13.46 -35.49
CA ASP A 148 4.86 12.59 -35.92
C ASP A 148 5.13 12.77 -37.42
N THR A 149 5.96 13.75 -37.78
CA THR A 149 6.55 13.89 -39.12
C THR A 149 8.05 13.59 -39.10
N ILE A 150 8.60 13.21 -37.96
CA ILE A 150 10.01 12.85 -37.79
C ILE A 150 10.04 11.36 -37.48
N GLN A 151 10.70 10.57 -38.33
CA GLN A 151 11.01 9.18 -38.02
C GLN A 151 11.97 9.19 -36.82
N TYR A 152 11.45 8.88 -35.64
CA TYR A 152 12.28 8.79 -34.44
C TYR A 152 13.10 7.50 -34.51
N ASP A 153 14.41 7.64 -34.68
CA ASP A 153 15.30 6.63 -34.12
C ASP A 153 15.16 6.75 -32.61
N THR A 154 14.43 5.80 -32.01
CA THR A 154 14.22 5.76 -30.57
C THR A 154 15.58 5.57 -29.91
N MET A 155 16.17 6.63 -29.36
CA MET A 155 17.18 6.50 -28.33
C MET A 155 16.47 5.91 -27.10
N ASN A 156 16.48 4.58 -27.02
CA ASN A 156 16.02 3.87 -25.83
C ASN A 156 17.07 4.10 -24.73
N CYS A 157 16.92 5.18 -23.97
CA CYS A 157 17.71 5.46 -22.77
C CYS A 157 17.39 4.51 -21.60
N GLY A 158 16.85 3.31 -21.86
CA GLY A 158 16.43 2.32 -20.86
C GLY A 158 15.09 2.64 -20.17
N THR A 159 14.51 3.82 -20.40
CA THR A 159 13.31 4.30 -19.71
C THR A 159 12.05 3.49 -20.01
N LEU A 160 11.94 2.92 -21.21
CA LEU A 160 10.76 2.15 -21.60
C LEU A 160 10.66 0.82 -20.83
N GLU A 161 11.79 0.15 -20.61
CA GLU A 161 11.83 -1.07 -19.78
C GLU A 161 11.52 -0.77 -18.31
N ILE A 162 12.01 0.35 -17.80
CA ILE A 162 11.77 0.78 -16.41
C ILE A 162 10.27 1.06 -16.21
N MET A 163 9.65 1.84 -17.10
CA MET A 163 8.21 2.12 -17.03
C MET A 163 7.36 0.85 -17.16
N ARG A 164 7.74 -0.07 -18.06
CA ARG A 164 7.03 -1.35 -18.24
C ARG A 164 7.15 -2.25 -17.02
N ARG A 165 8.32 -2.27 -16.39
CA ARG A 165 8.58 -2.98 -15.15
C ARG A 165 7.77 -2.38 -14.00
N GLN A 166 7.71 -1.07 -13.90
CA GLN A 166 6.96 -0.36 -12.85
C GLN A 166 5.45 -0.60 -12.99
N ALA A 167 4.90 -0.50 -14.21
CA ALA A 167 3.50 -0.85 -14.47
C ALA A 167 3.18 -2.33 -14.18
N TYR A 168 4.13 -3.23 -14.42
CA TYR A 168 3.99 -4.65 -14.06
C TYR A 168 3.94 -4.85 -12.53
N TRP A 169 4.80 -4.18 -11.77
CA TRP A 169 4.80 -4.26 -10.31
C TRP A 169 3.54 -3.64 -9.70
N GLU A 170 3.07 -2.49 -10.19
CA GLU A 170 1.81 -1.89 -9.74
C GLU A 170 0.60 -2.80 -9.99
N GLN A 171 0.52 -3.45 -11.16
CA GLN A 171 -0.53 -4.41 -11.44
C GLN A 171 -0.44 -5.62 -10.52
N LYS A 172 0.78 -6.10 -10.24
CA LYS A 172 1.00 -7.22 -9.36
C LYS A 172 0.60 -6.90 -7.92
N GLU A 173 0.95 -5.71 -7.41
CA GLU A 173 0.58 -5.24 -6.08
C GLU A 173 -0.94 -5.11 -5.94
N LYS A 174 -1.65 -4.53 -6.92
CA LYS A 174 -3.12 -4.46 -6.91
C LYS A 174 -3.76 -5.85 -6.82
N ILE A 175 -3.26 -6.80 -7.60
CA ILE A 175 -3.74 -8.19 -7.57
C ILE A 175 -3.44 -8.86 -6.22
N GLU A 176 -2.28 -8.60 -5.63
CA GLU A 176 -1.90 -9.13 -4.32
C GLU A 176 -2.75 -8.51 -3.20
N GLU A 177 -3.05 -7.22 -3.26
CA GLU A 177 -3.91 -6.50 -2.32
C GLU A 177 -5.37 -6.97 -2.40
N GLU A 178 -5.91 -7.17 -3.60
CA GLU A 178 -7.23 -7.78 -3.81
C GLU A 178 -7.30 -9.20 -3.24
N LYS A 179 -6.26 -10.02 -3.48
CA LYS A 179 -6.16 -11.37 -2.90
C LYS A 179 -6.08 -11.33 -1.38
N HIS A 180 -5.33 -10.38 -0.83
CA HIS A 180 -5.18 -10.24 0.62
C HIS A 180 -6.50 -9.83 1.27
N ASN A 181 -7.19 -8.83 0.71
CA ASN A 181 -8.51 -8.39 1.16
C ASN A 181 -9.56 -9.50 1.03
N PHE A 182 -9.50 -10.29 -0.05
CA PHE A 182 -10.34 -11.47 -0.21
C PHE A 182 -10.04 -12.54 0.84
N GLN A 183 -8.77 -12.84 1.13
CA GLN A 183 -8.39 -13.80 2.17
C GLN A 183 -8.87 -13.35 3.55
N LEU A 184 -8.64 -12.08 3.91
CA LEU A 184 -9.07 -11.52 5.19
C LEU A 184 -10.60 -11.59 5.35
N SER A 185 -11.35 -11.21 4.32
CA SER A 185 -12.82 -11.27 4.36
C SER A 185 -13.33 -12.72 4.41
N PHE A 186 -12.72 -13.64 3.65
CA PHE A 186 -13.04 -15.06 3.68
C PHE A 186 -12.79 -15.67 5.06
N PHE A 187 -11.62 -15.43 5.66
CA PHE A 187 -11.30 -15.92 7.00
C PHE A 187 -12.21 -15.31 8.04
N LYS A 188 -12.48 -13.99 8.01
CA LYS A 188 -13.41 -13.33 8.94
C LYS A 188 -14.82 -13.94 8.87
N GLN A 189 -15.30 -14.27 7.68
CA GLN A 189 -16.64 -14.85 7.49
C GLN A 189 -16.71 -16.35 7.83
N LYS A 190 -15.63 -17.11 7.60
CA LYS A 190 -15.62 -18.57 7.74
C LYS A 190 -14.86 -19.07 8.99
N TRP A 191 -14.26 -18.19 9.78
CA TRP A 191 -13.46 -18.54 10.96
C TRP A 191 -14.19 -19.47 11.92
N ILE A 192 -15.47 -19.19 12.18
CA ILE A 192 -16.33 -19.98 13.07
C ILE A 192 -16.53 -21.40 12.51
N LEU A 193 -16.82 -21.53 11.21
CA LEU A 193 -17.01 -22.82 10.55
C LEU A 193 -15.72 -23.65 10.50
N ILE A 194 -14.58 -23.00 10.21
CA ILE A 194 -13.26 -23.64 10.18
C ILE A 194 -12.88 -24.13 11.60
N SER A 195 -13.14 -23.30 12.61
CA SER A 195 -12.87 -23.63 14.02
C SER A 195 -13.72 -24.81 14.50
N PHE A 196 -15.02 -24.84 14.18
CA PHE A 196 -15.88 -25.97 14.51
C PHE A 196 -15.52 -27.25 13.74
N GLY A 197 -15.13 -27.15 12.46
CA GLY A 197 -14.66 -28.29 11.70
C GLY A 197 -13.37 -28.88 12.27
N TYR A 198 -12.42 -28.02 12.66
CA TYR A 198 -11.18 -28.44 13.32
C TYR A 198 -11.45 -29.07 14.70
N PHE A 199 -12.31 -28.45 15.51
CA PHE A 199 -12.71 -28.99 16.81
C PHE A 199 -13.41 -30.36 16.66
N GLY A 200 -14.26 -30.53 15.65
CA GLY A 200 -14.87 -31.81 15.30
C GLY A 200 -13.85 -32.88 14.95
N LEU A 201 -12.81 -32.55 14.20
CA LEU A 201 -11.69 -33.47 13.90
C LEU A 201 -10.91 -33.84 15.16
N VAL A 202 -10.66 -32.90 16.07
CA VAL A 202 -10.00 -33.17 17.36
C VAL A 202 -10.85 -34.12 18.21
N LEU A 203 -12.15 -33.86 18.34
CA LEU A 203 -13.07 -34.74 19.07
C LEU A 203 -13.16 -36.14 18.46
N LEU A 204 -13.20 -36.23 17.13
CA LEU A 204 -13.25 -37.51 16.43
C LEU A 204 -11.96 -38.31 16.65
N ASN A 205 -10.80 -37.65 16.63
CA ASN A 205 -9.52 -38.27 16.98
C ASN A 205 -9.50 -38.77 18.43
N ILE A 206 -9.95 -37.95 19.40
CA ILE A 206 -10.05 -38.35 20.82
C ILE A 206 -11.00 -39.56 20.97
N PHE A 207 -12.17 -39.52 20.33
CA PHE A 207 -13.17 -40.59 20.41
C PHE A 207 -12.66 -41.91 19.82
N VAL A 208 -11.97 -41.85 18.68
CA VAL A 208 -11.30 -43.01 18.08
C VAL A 208 -10.26 -43.59 19.04
N LEU A 209 -9.45 -42.74 19.66
CA LEU A 209 -8.39 -43.15 20.59
C LEU A 209 -8.97 -43.81 21.86
N VAL A 210 -10.04 -43.26 22.43
CA VAL A 210 -10.76 -43.83 23.59
C VAL A 210 -11.45 -45.15 23.24
N LYS A 211 -12.09 -45.26 22.07
CA LYS A 211 -12.79 -46.47 21.63
C LYS A 211 -11.82 -47.64 21.40
N PHE A 212 -10.65 -47.37 20.81
CA PHE A 212 -9.61 -48.39 20.63
C PHE A 212 -8.93 -48.79 21.94
N ASN A 213 -8.86 -47.91 22.93
CA ASN A 213 -8.30 -48.23 24.25
C ASN A 213 -9.26 -49.09 25.11
N ARG A 214 -10.58 -48.99 24.89
CA ARG A 214 -11.59 -49.82 25.57
C ARG A 214 -11.86 -51.19 24.92
N SER A 215 -11.37 -51.44 23.70
CA SER A 215 -11.57 -52.72 23.00
C SER A 215 -10.42 -53.71 23.23
N LYS A 216 -9.76 -53.62 24.40
CA LYS A 216 -8.72 -54.53 24.86
C LYS A 216 -9.24 -55.29 26.06
#